data_AF-A0A2G6D810-F1
#
_entry.id   AF-A0A2G6D810-F1
#
_cell.length_a   1.000
_cell.length_b   1.000
_cell.length_c   1.000
_cell.angle_alpha   90.00
_cell.angle_beta   90.00
_cell.angle_gamma   90.00
#
_symmetry.space_group_name_H-M   'P 1'
#
loop_
_entity.id
_entity.type
_entity.pdbx_description
1 polymer ?
#
loop_
_entity_poly.entity_id
_entity_poly.type
_entity_poly.pdbx_seq_one_letter_code
_entity_poly.pdbx_strand_id
1 'polypeptide(L)'
;MSVEATPSFNADVLALSGLTLEQCQSARQSRDSRFDGRFFVAVKTTGIFCRPICPANLPKEVNVEYFINQAQALQSGYRPCLRCRPDSAPGSWAWKGVETTFQRAVKMIDQGEL
;
A
#
# COMPACT_ATOMS: atom_id res chain seq x y z
N MET A 1 16.26 -5.33 -24.62
CA MET A 1 16.87 -4.99 -23.32
C MET A 1 15.96 -5.55 -22.23
N SER A 2 16.15 -6.83 -21.94
CA SER A 2 15.34 -7.60 -20.99
C SER A 2 16.05 -7.54 -19.64
N VAL A 3 15.52 -6.79 -18.68
CA VAL A 3 15.96 -6.88 -17.28
C VAL A 3 15.23 -8.07 -16.68
N GLU A 4 15.94 -9.19 -16.61
CA GLU A 4 15.53 -10.38 -15.88
C GLU A 4 15.41 -10.01 -14.40
N ALA A 5 14.18 -9.83 -13.92
CA ALA A 5 13.89 -9.69 -12.49
C ALA A 5 14.12 -11.04 -11.82
N THR A 6 15.36 -11.30 -11.41
CA THR A 6 15.73 -12.46 -10.61
C THR A 6 14.99 -12.44 -9.25
N PRO A 7 14.42 -13.58 -8.80
CA PRO A 7 13.79 -13.72 -7.48
C PRO A 7 14.70 -13.42 -6.28
N SER A 8 16.03 -13.45 -6.47
CA SER A 8 17.03 -13.21 -5.43
C SER A 8 17.17 -11.75 -5.03
N PHE A 9 16.92 -10.79 -5.94
CA PHE A 9 17.14 -9.37 -5.66
C PHE A 9 16.15 -8.81 -4.62
N ASN A 10 14.93 -9.36 -4.54
CA ASN A 10 13.92 -8.93 -3.57
C ASN A 10 14.25 -9.32 -2.13
N ALA A 11 14.92 -10.46 -1.92
CA ALA A 11 15.34 -10.90 -0.59
C ALA A 11 16.48 -10.01 -0.04
N ASP A 12 17.43 -9.64 -0.90
CA ASP A 12 18.56 -8.76 -0.55
C ASP A 12 18.09 -7.32 -0.25
N VAL A 13 17.05 -6.85 -0.93
CA VAL A 13 16.50 -5.51 -0.71
C VAL A 13 15.73 -5.47 0.62
N LEU A 14 14.93 -6.49 0.98
CA LEU A 14 14.25 -6.55 2.29
C LEU A 14 15.25 -6.51 3.46
N ALA A 15 16.38 -7.20 3.31
CA ALA A 15 17.46 -7.22 4.29
C ALA A 15 18.07 -5.82 4.53
N LEU A 16 18.13 -4.95 3.51
CA LEU A 16 18.63 -3.58 3.65
C LEU A 16 17.75 -2.69 4.55
N SER A 17 16.47 -3.06 4.70
CA SER A 17 15.51 -2.37 5.57
C SER A 17 15.37 -2.99 6.96
N GLY A 18 16.11 -4.06 7.26
CA GLY A 18 16.11 -4.73 8.56
C GLY A 18 14.82 -5.49 8.90
N LEU A 19 13.99 -5.80 7.90
CA LEU A 19 12.69 -6.45 8.05
C LEU A 19 12.74 -7.90 7.53
N THR A 20 12.26 -8.85 8.34
CA THR A 20 12.08 -10.24 7.91
C THR A 20 10.73 -10.44 7.23
N LEU A 21 10.60 -11.50 6.41
CA LEU A 21 9.32 -11.87 5.79
C LEU A 21 8.23 -12.15 6.84
N GLU A 22 8.59 -12.80 7.94
CA GLU A 22 7.66 -13.06 9.05
C GLU A 22 7.18 -11.76 9.72
N GLN A 23 8.06 -10.77 9.88
CA GLN A 23 7.68 -9.46 10.40
C GLN A 23 6.74 -8.74 9.43
N CYS A 24 6.99 -8.80 8.12
CA CYS A 24 6.11 -8.21 7.11
C CYS A 24 4.73 -8.88 7.11
N GLN A 25 4.70 -10.20 7.23
CA GLN A 25 3.47 -11.00 7.36
C GLN A 25 2.68 -10.63 8.63
N SER A 26 3.36 -10.57 9.78
CA SER A 26 2.74 -10.21 11.06
C SER A 26 2.21 -8.77 11.05
N ALA A 27 2.99 -7.82 10.52
CA ALA A 27 2.59 -6.42 10.37
C ALA A 27 1.37 -6.27 9.44
N ARG A 28 1.33 -7.05 8.35
CA ARG A 28 0.18 -7.10 7.43
C ARG A 28 -1.08 -7.64 8.11
N GLN A 29 -0.95 -8.73 8.87
CA GLN A 29 -2.09 -9.35 9.57
C GLN A 29 -2.63 -8.45 10.69
N SER A 30 -1.73 -7.82 11.46
CA SER A 30 -2.09 -6.88 12.53
C SER A 30 -2.50 -5.49 12.02
N ARG A 31 -2.25 -5.18 10.75
CA ARG A 31 -2.47 -3.86 10.13
C ARG A 31 -1.76 -2.74 10.90
N ASP A 32 -0.54 -3.01 11.35
CA ASP A 32 0.22 -2.07 12.17
C ASP A 32 0.66 -0.85 11.33
N SER A 33 0.21 0.34 11.76
CA SER A 33 0.50 1.62 11.10
C SER A 33 1.97 2.03 11.19
N ARG A 34 2.76 1.44 12.09
CA ARG A 34 4.20 1.72 12.22
C ARG A 34 5.00 1.25 11.01
N PHE A 35 4.49 0.27 10.28
CA PHE A 35 5.12 -0.26 9.06
C PHE A 35 4.56 0.37 7.79
N ASP A 36 3.65 1.33 7.92
CA ASP A 36 3.06 2.04 6.79
C ASP A 36 4.14 2.79 6.00
N GLY A 37 4.28 2.44 4.71
CA GLY A 37 5.29 3.01 3.82
C GLY A 37 6.71 2.42 3.96
N ARG A 38 6.96 1.49 4.90
CA ARG A 38 8.23 0.72 4.95
C ARG A 38 8.28 -0.39 3.91
N PHE A 39 7.12 -0.99 3.64
CA PHE A 39 6.96 -1.97 2.59
C PHE A 39 5.56 -1.88 1.98
N PHE A 40 5.41 -2.50 0.82
CA PHE A 40 4.20 -2.61 0.03
C PHE A 40 3.94 -4.08 -0.24
N VAL A 41 2.66 -4.43 -0.29
CA VAL A 41 2.19 -5.80 -0.46
C VAL A 41 1.52 -5.90 -1.82
N ALA A 42 2.10 -6.68 -2.72
CA ALA A 42 1.50 -6.99 -4.01
C ALA A 42 0.79 -8.34 -3.95
N VAL A 43 -0.35 -8.42 -4.63
CA VAL A 43 -1.16 -9.64 -4.68
C VAL A 43 -1.13 -10.16 -6.11
N LYS A 44 -0.54 -11.34 -6.33
CA LYS A 44 -0.37 -11.95 -7.65
C LYS A 44 -1.71 -12.17 -8.36
N THR A 45 -2.75 -12.56 -7.62
CA THR A 45 -4.06 -12.90 -8.18
C THR A 45 -4.83 -11.70 -8.69
N THR A 46 -4.72 -10.54 -8.03
CA THR A 46 -5.44 -9.33 -8.44
C THR A 46 -4.57 -8.38 -9.27
N GLY A 47 -3.25 -8.54 -9.23
CA GLY A 47 -2.32 -7.61 -9.88
C GLY A 47 -2.32 -6.23 -9.21
N ILE A 48 -2.67 -6.16 -7.92
CA ILE A 48 -2.76 -4.92 -7.15
C ILE A 48 -1.71 -4.90 -6.05
N PHE A 49 -1.04 -3.76 -5.85
CA PHE A 49 -0.22 -3.51 -4.68
C PHE A 49 -0.88 -2.53 -3.70
N CYS A 50 -0.69 -2.79 -2.41
CA CYS A 50 -1.33 -2.11 -1.29
C CYS A 50 -0.32 -1.70 -0.22
N ARG A 51 -0.74 -0.80 0.67
CA ARG A 51 -0.07 -0.53 1.95
C ARG A 51 -0.42 -1.64 2.96
N PRO A 52 0.43 -1.91 3.98
CA PRO A 52 0.16 -2.97 4.98
C PRO A 52 -1.08 -2.71 5.84
N ILE A 53 -1.48 -1.44 5.98
CA ILE A 53 -2.68 -1.02 6.72
C ILE A 53 -4.00 -1.16 5.93
N CYS A 54 -3.96 -1.71 4.71
CA CYS A 54 -5.13 -1.72 3.84
C CYS A 54 -6.29 -2.49 4.50
N PRO A 55 -7.51 -1.92 4.55
CA PRO A 55 -8.68 -2.59 5.15
C PRO A 55 -9.21 -3.74 4.28
N ALA A 56 -8.62 -4.00 3.11
CA ALA A 56 -9.00 -5.11 2.25
C ALA A 56 -8.82 -6.47 2.95
N ASN A 57 -9.56 -7.48 2.47
CA ASN A 57 -9.41 -8.84 2.95
C ASN A 57 -8.00 -9.35 2.69
N LEU A 58 -7.41 -9.99 3.70
CA LEU A 58 -6.05 -10.49 3.64
C LEU A 58 -5.99 -11.69 2.67
N PRO A 59 -5.22 -11.60 1.57
CA PRO A 59 -4.97 -12.76 0.72
C PRO A 59 -4.11 -13.80 1.45
N LYS A 60 -4.15 -15.04 0.93
CA LYS A 60 -3.25 -16.14 1.33
C LYS A 60 -1.80 -15.77 0.99
N GLU A 61 -0.86 -16.09 1.87
CA GLU A 61 0.57 -15.75 1.71
C GLU A 61 1.18 -16.27 0.40
N VAL A 62 0.72 -17.41 -0.11
CA VAL A 62 1.18 -17.98 -1.39
C VAL A 62 1.01 -17.05 -2.59
N ASN A 63 0.06 -16.11 -2.50
CA ASN A 63 -0.26 -15.14 -3.54
C ASN A 63 0.27 -13.74 -3.23
N VAL A 64 1.09 -13.59 -2.18
CA VAL A 64 1.61 -12.31 -1.72
C VAL A 64 3.08 -12.18 -2.08
N GLU A 65 3.44 -10.99 -2.55
CA GLU A 65 4.82 -10.55 -2.72
C GLU A 65 5.03 -9.25 -1.95
N TYR A 66 6.21 -9.10 -1.35
CA TYR A 66 6.58 -7.92 -0.58
C TYR A 66 7.60 -7.11 -1.36
N PHE A 67 7.38 -5.80 -1.44
CA PHE A 67 8.23 -4.82 -2.10
C PHE A 67 8.57 -3.69 -1.12
N ILE A 68 9.75 -3.10 -1.19
CA ILE A 68 10.08 -1.95 -0.32
C ILE A 68 9.57 -0.64 -0.90
N ASN A 69 9.67 -0.51 -2.22
CA ASN A 69 9.33 0.72 -2.92
C ASN A 69 8.11 0.53 -3.82
N GLN A 70 7.25 1.54 -3.89
CA GLN A 70 6.11 1.56 -4.83
C GLN A 70 6.56 1.45 -6.28
N ALA A 71 7.66 2.13 -6.62
CA ALA A 71 8.25 2.10 -7.95
C ALA A 71 8.60 0.67 -8.40
N GLN A 72 9.05 -0.17 -7.47
CA GLN A 72 9.38 -1.56 -7.76
C GLN A 72 8.12 -2.37 -8.10
N ALA A 73 7.05 -2.21 -7.30
CA ALA A 73 5.78 -2.86 -7.58
C ALA A 73 5.18 -2.41 -8.93
N LEU A 74 5.29 -1.12 -9.26
CA LEU A 74 4.85 -0.57 -10.55
C LEU A 74 5.66 -1.15 -11.72
N GLN A 75 6.98 -1.26 -11.59
CA GLN A 75 7.86 -1.86 -12.60
C GLN A 75 7.58 -3.36 -12.81
N SER A 76 7.20 -4.07 -11.74
CA SER A 76 6.72 -5.45 -11.81
C SER A 76 5.31 -5.59 -12.42
N GLY A 77 4.67 -4.50 -12.82
CA GLY A 77 3.37 -4.51 -13.51
C GLY A 77 2.15 -4.51 -12.60
N TYR A 78 2.32 -4.28 -11.29
CA TYR A 78 1.20 -4.17 -10.37
C TYR A 78 0.57 -2.78 -10.40
N ARG A 79 -0.76 -2.72 -10.27
CA ARG A 79 -1.53 -1.47 -10.21
C ARG A 79 -1.72 -1.01 -8.76
N PRO A 80 -1.75 0.31 -8.49
CA PRO A 80 -1.98 0.83 -7.14
C PRO A 80 -3.40 0.57 -6.66
N CYS A 81 -3.55 0.19 -5.39
CA CYS A 81 -4.86 -0.01 -4.78
C CYS A 81 -5.65 1.30 -4.65
N LEU A 82 -6.92 1.29 -5.06
CA LEU A 82 -7.81 2.46 -4.94
C LEU A 82 -8.35 2.71 -3.53
N ARG A 83 -8.25 1.74 -2.61
CA ARG A 83 -8.71 1.89 -1.22
C ARG A 83 -7.67 2.55 -0.32
N CYS A 84 -6.45 2.03 -0.32
CA CYS A 84 -5.36 2.59 0.49
C CYS A 84 -4.54 3.65 -0.25
N ARG A 85 -4.81 3.85 -1.56
CA ARG A 85 -4.17 4.84 -2.44
C ARG A 85 -2.69 5.06 -2.13
N PRO A 86 -1.84 4.02 -2.28
CA PRO A 86 -0.42 4.14 -1.97
C PRO A 86 0.26 5.23 -2.81
N ASP A 87 -0.23 5.44 -4.04
CA ASP A 87 0.26 6.42 -5.01
C ASP A 87 -0.10 7.88 -4.66
N SER A 88 -1.05 8.10 -3.75
CA SER A 88 -1.47 9.44 -3.36
C SER A 88 -0.68 9.93 -2.14
N ALA A 89 -0.30 11.22 -2.15
CA ALA A 89 0.35 11.84 -1.01
C ALA A 89 -0.54 11.76 0.26
N PRO A 90 0.03 11.45 1.43
CA PRO A 90 -0.74 11.39 2.68
C PRO A 90 -1.51 12.68 2.94
N GLY A 91 -2.80 12.56 3.27
CA GLY A 91 -3.65 13.72 3.56
C GLY A 91 -4.15 14.51 2.33
N SER A 92 -3.70 14.17 1.12
CA SER A 92 -4.25 14.75 -0.11
C SER A 92 -5.75 14.45 -0.27
N TRP A 93 -6.44 15.26 -1.06
CA TRP A 93 -7.87 15.05 -1.36
C TRP A 93 -8.13 13.66 -1.97
N ALA A 94 -7.25 13.23 -2.88
CA ALA A 94 -7.29 11.90 -3.47
C ALA A 94 -7.13 10.79 -2.41
N TRP A 95 -6.27 10.99 -1.42
CA TRP A 95 -6.06 10.04 -0.32
C TRP A 95 -7.28 9.93 0.61
N LYS A 96 -7.92 11.07 0.94
CA LYS A 96 -9.11 11.14 1.81
C LYS A 96 -10.36 10.53 1.16
N GLY A 97 -10.47 10.52 -0.16
CA GLY A 97 -11.61 9.92 -0.86
C GLY A 97 -12.93 10.61 -0.53
N VAL A 98 -13.95 9.87 -0.12
CA VAL A 98 -15.30 10.43 0.15
C VAL A 98 -15.33 11.40 1.34
N GLU A 99 -14.37 11.29 2.26
CA GLU A 99 -14.23 12.18 3.41
C GLU A 99 -14.06 13.65 3.00
N THR A 100 -13.50 13.92 1.80
CA THR A 100 -13.36 15.30 1.33
C THR A 100 -14.70 15.99 1.12
N THR A 101 -15.70 15.26 0.62
CA THR A 101 -17.04 15.78 0.39
C THR A 101 -17.75 16.03 1.72
N PHE A 102 -17.58 15.11 2.68
CA PHE A 102 -18.10 15.27 4.03
C PHE A 102 -17.50 16.51 4.72
N GLN A 103 -16.17 16.67 4.70
CA GLN A 103 -15.50 17.84 5.28
C GLN A 103 -15.96 19.15 4.64
N ARG A 104 -16.23 19.14 3.34
CA ARG A 104 -16.78 20.32 2.65
C ARG A 104 -18.20 20.64 3.11
N ALA A 105 -19.06 19.64 3.27
CA ALA A 105 -20.42 19.83 3.74
C ALA A 105 -20.46 20.35 5.18
N VAL A 106 -19.67 19.75 6.09
CA VAL A 106 -19.54 20.23 7.48
C VAL A 106 -19.10 21.69 7.52
N LYS A 107 -18.11 22.07 6.70
CA LYS A 107 -17.65 23.45 6.61
C LYS A 107 -18.76 24.42 6.19
N MET A 108 -19.62 24.05 5.24
CA MET A 108 -20.75 24.89 4.81
C MET A 108 -21.79 25.07 5.91
N ILE A 109 -22.06 24.01 6.69
CA ILE A 109 -22.97 24.04 7.84
C ILE A 109 -22.42 24.97 8.93
N ASP A 110 -21.14 24.83 9.28
CA ASP A 110 -20.49 25.67 10.31
C ASP A 110 -20.43 27.16 9.90
N GLN A 111 -20.43 27.43 8.59
CA GLN A 111 -20.48 28.78 8.04
C GLN A 111 -21.90 29.38 7.95
N GLY A 112 -22.94 28.60 8.26
CA GLY A 112 -24.33 29.04 8.20
C GLY A 112 -24.87 29.23 6.78
N GLU A 113 -24.31 28.54 5.78
CA GLU A 113 -24.78 28.59 4.38
C GLU A 113 -26.03 27.71 4.12
N LEU A 114 -26.64 27.14 5.16
CA LEU A 114 -27.81 26.23 5.13
C LEU A 114 -28.83 26.59 6.20
#